data_AF-A0A1V2PJT3-F1
#
_entry.id   AF-A0A1V2PJT3-F1
#
_cell.length_a   1.000
_cell.length_b   1.000
_cell.length_c   1.000
_cell.angle_alpha   90.00
_cell.angle_beta   90.00
_cell.angle_gamma   90.00
#
_symmetry.space_group_name_H-M   'P 1'
#
loop_
_entity.id
_entity.type
_entity.pdbx_description
1 polymer ?
#
loop_
_entity_poly.entity_id
_entity_poly.type
_entity_poly.pdbx_seq_one_letter_code
_entity_poly.pdbx_strand_id
1 'polypeptide(L)'
;MNARENLHSSTQANIETAAEALTAAQRHAEDARRSAKQGYLRAIDAHERAAERHDLAADMRIGDVSEHRRRAAEHRAQAAADRATLASEFDDVVD
;
A
#
# COMPACT_ATOMS: atom_id res chain seq x y z
N MET A 1 -47.40 25.68 -8.14
CA MET A 1 -46.03 25.23 -7.86
C MET A 1 -45.32 25.08 -9.20
N ASN A 2 -44.30 25.91 -9.45
CA ASN A 2 -43.73 26.09 -10.79
C ASN A 2 -42.58 25.10 -11.03
N ALA A 3 -42.59 24.43 -12.20
CA ALA A 3 -41.60 23.43 -12.60
C ALA A 3 -40.14 23.94 -12.54
N ARG A 4 -39.92 25.25 -12.67
CA ARG A 4 -38.59 25.89 -12.55
C ARG A 4 -38.01 25.84 -11.13
N GLU A 5 -38.83 25.97 -10.09
CA GLU A 5 -38.38 25.88 -8.69
C GLU A 5 -38.02 24.43 -8.33
N ASN A 6 -38.78 23.45 -8.84
CA ASN A 6 -38.45 22.03 -8.67
C ASN A 6 -37.15 21.61 -9.39
N LEU A 7 -36.89 22.13 -10.59
CA LEU A 7 -35.66 21.86 -11.34
C LEU A 7 -34.41 22.46 -10.67
N HIS A 8 -34.51 23.68 -10.13
CA HIS A 8 -33.40 24.31 -9.40
C HIS A 8 -33.09 23.57 -8.10
N SER A 9 -34.13 23.20 -7.33
CA SER A 9 -33.99 22.42 -6.09
C SER A 9 -33.39 21.03 -6.35
N SER A 10 -33.84 20.33 -7.40
CA SER A 10 -33.27 19.04 -7.80
C SER A 10 -31.83 19.15 -8.31
N THR A 11 -31.47 20.23 -9.00
CA THR A 11 -30.10 20.44 -9.48
C THR A 11 -29.15 20.74 -8.33
N GLN A 12 -29.57 21.57 -7.37
CA GLN A 12 -28.79 21.87 -6.17
C GLN A 12 -28.59 20.62 -5.30
N ALA A 13 -29.63 19.83 -5.06
CA ALA A 13 -29.54 18.57 -4.33
C ALA A 13 -28.61 17.56 -5.01
N ASN A 14 -28.60 17.51 -6.36
CA ASN A 14 -27.67 16.65 -7.11
C ASN A 14 -26.22 17.12 -6.98
N ILE A 15 -25.96 18.44 -6.94
CA ILE A 15 -24.62 19.00 -6.74
C ILE A 15 -24.12 18.68 -5.33
N GLU A 16 -24.96 18.86 -4.30
CA GLU A 16 -24.64 18.55 -2.91
C GLU A 16 -24.31 17.05 -2.76
N THR A 17 -25.15 16.17 -3.33
CA THR A 17 -24.91 14.72 -3.35
C THR A 17 -23.61 14.35 -4.05
N ALA A 18 -23.31 14.99 -5.19
CA ALA A 18 -22.07 14.74 -5.93
C ALA A 18 -20.82 15.20 -5.16
N ALA A 19 -20.92 16.33 -4.45
CA ALA A 19 -19.83 16.85 -3.61
C ALA A 19 -19.56 15.94 -2.40
N GLU A 20 -20.61 15.43 -1.77
CA GLU A 20 -20.50 14.44 -0.69
C GLU A 20 -19.86 13.14 -1.20
N ALA A 21 -20.31 12.64 -2.35
CA ALA A 21 -19.74 11.44 -2.96
C ALA A 21 -18.26 11.61 -3.32
N LEU A 22 -17.87 12.77 -3.87
CA LEU A 22 -16.48 13.09 -4.16
C LEU A 22 -15.64 13.12 -2.87
N THR A 23 -16.14 13.78 -1.82
CA THR A 23 -15.46 13.85 -0.52
C THR A 23 -15.27 12.47 0.09
N ALA A 24 -16.29 11.61 0.03
CA ALA A 24 -16.21 10.24 0.50
C ALA A 24 -15.19 9.43 -0.31
N ALA A 25 -15.20 9.57 -1.64
CA ALA A 25 -14.27 8.88 -2.53
C ALA A 25 -12.81 9.30 -2.26
N GLN A 26 -12.55 10.59 -2.02
CA GLN A 26 -11.23 11.10 -1.65
C GLN A 26 -10.73 10.49 -0.34
N ARG A 27 -11.57 10.49 0.70
CA ARG A 27 -11.23 9.86 1.99
C ARG A 27 -10.93 8.37 1.84
N HIS A 28 -11.76 7.64 1.08
CA HIS A 28 -11.52 6.23 0.82
C HIS A 28 -10.21 5.98 0.05
N ALA A 29 -9.88 6.84 -0.91
CA ALA A 29 -8.62 6.75 -1.63
C ALA A 29 -7.42 6.99 -0.71
N GLU A 30 -7.49 7.99 0.18
CA GLU A 30 -6.45 8.26 1.17
C GLU A 30 -6.29 7.11 2.17
N ASP A 31 -7.39 6.55 2.67
CA ASP A 31 -7.41 5.40 3.58
C ASP A 31 -6.78 4.17 2.93
N ALA A 32 -7.16 3.89 1.67
CA ALA A 32 -6.59 2.80 0.88
C ALA A 32 -5.09 3.03 0.65
N ARG A 33 -4.67 4.26 0.33
CA ARG A 33 -3.26 4.62 0.16
C ARG A 33 -2.47 4.39 1.44
N ARG A 34 -2.96 4.87 2.60
CA ARG A 34 -2.28 4.63 3.89
C ARG A 34 -2.20 3.14 4.23
N SER A 35 -3.26 2.39 3.95
CA SER A 35 -3.30 0.94 4.17
C SER A 35 -2.30 0.20 3.29
N ALA A 36 -2.20 0.57 2.01
CA ALA A 36 -1.22 0.02 1.07
C ALA A 36 0.22 0.32 1.52
N LYS A 37 0.51 1.57 1.90
CA LYS A 37 1.82 1.98 2.44
C LYS A 37 2.23 1.11 3.64
N GLN A 38 1.32 0.90 4.59
CA GLN A 38 1.56 0.03 5.74
C GLN A 38 1.74 -1.44 5.34
N GLY A 39 1.02 -1.90 4.31
CA GLY A 39 1.16 -3.24 3.76
C GLY A 39 2.58 -3.51 3.26
N TYR A 40 3.13 -2.60 2.44
CA TYR A 40 4.51 -2.70 1.95
C TYR A 40 5.52 -2.68 3.10
N LEU A 41 5.37 -1.79 4.08
CA LEU A 41 6.27 -1.75 5.25
C LEU A 41 6.29 -3.08 6.01
N ARG A 42 5.12 -3.71 6.20
CA ARG A 42 5.04 -5.03 6.85
C ARG A 42 5.64 -6.13 5.99
N ALA A 43 5.45 -6.09 4.68
CA ALA A 43 6.01 -7.07 3.75
C ALA A 43 7.54 -7.02 3.74
N ILE A 44 8.12 -5.82 3.68
CA ILE A 44 9.57 -5.59 3.78
C ILE A 44 10.12 -6.23 5.06
N ASP A 45 9.56 -5.87 6.22
CA ASP A 45 10.01 -6.40 7.51
C ASP A 45 9.84 -7.93 7.61
N ALA A 46 8.78 -8.50 7.03
CA ALA A 46 8.59 -9.95 6.99
C ALA A 46 9.65 -10.64 6.14
N HIS A 47 9.96 -10.09 4.96
CA HIS A 47 11.00 -10.61 4.08
C HIS A 47 12.39 -10.53 4.72
N GLU A 48 12.72 -9.42 5.38
CA GLU A 48 14.00 -9.29 6.07
C GLU A 48 14.17 -10.29 7.20
N ARG A 49 13.16 -10.45 8.06
CA ARG A 49 13.18 -11.46 9.12
C ARG A 49 13.26 -12.88 8.57
N ALA A 50 12.64 -13.16 7.43
CA ALA A 50 12.75 -14.46 6.77
C ALA A 50 14.16 -14.71 6.24
N ALA A 51 14.80 -13.69 5.65
CA ALA A 51 16.18 -13.77 5.20
C ALA A 51 17.14 -14.03 6.37
N GLU A 52 17.00 -13.29 7.47
CA GLU A 52 17.81 -13.46 8.69
C GLU A 52 17.70 -14.88 9.26
N ARG A 53 16.50 -15.45 9.30
CA ARG A 53 16.30 -16.84 9.76
C ARG A 53 16.98 -17.86 8.87
N HIS A 54 16.96 -17.66 7.56
CA HIS A 54 17.66 -18.53 6.62
C HIS A 54 19.17 -18.40 6.74
N ASP A 55 19.70 -17.19 6.90
CA ASP A 55 21.13 -17.01 7.14
C ASP A 55 21.57 -17.64 8.45
N LEU A 56 20.79 -17.49 9.53
CA LEU A 56 21.07 -18.16 10.79
C LEU A 56 21.09 -19.68 10.65
N ALA A 57 20.13 -20.27 9.92
CA ALA A 57 20.12 -21.69 9.64
C ALA A 57 21.36 -22.14 8.84
N ALA A 58 21.77 -21.35 7.84
CA ALA A 58 22.98 -21.60 7.06
C ALA A 58 24.26 -21.50 7.91
N ASP A 59 24.36 -20.50 8.79
CA ASP A 59 25.49 -20.29 9.71
C ASP A 59 25.61 -21.42 10.73
N MET A 60 24.48 -21.91 11.23
CA MET A 60 24.41 -23.07 12.12
C MET A 60 24.55 -24.40 11.37
N ARG A 61 24.69 -24.38 10.04
CA ARG A 61 24.75 -25.56 9.16
C ARG A 61 23.58 -26.53 9.36
N ILE A 62 22.39 -25.98 9.62
CA ILE A 62 21.15 -26.75 9.74
C ILE A 62 20.57 -26.92 8.33
N GLY A 63 20.45 -28.16 7.87
CA GLY A 63 19.90 -28.46 6.54
C GLY A 63 20.85 -28.11 5.39
N ASP A 64 20.29 -27.77 4.24
CA ASP A 64 21.07 -27.38 3.05
C ASP A 64 21.46 -25.90 3.13
N VAL A 65 22.74 -25.66 3.41
CA VAL A 65 23.35 -24.33 3.54
C VAL A 65 23.19 -23.51 2.25
N SER A 66 23.38 -24.12 1.08
CA SER A 66 23.33 -23.39 -0.20
C SER A 66 21.91 -22.94 -0.51
N GLU A 67 20.94 -23.82 -0.26
CA GLU A 67 19.52 -23.51 -0.41
C GLU A 67 19.08 -22.40 0.57
N HIS A 68 19.53 -22.46 1.82
CA HIS A 68 19.24 -21.40 2.79
C HIS A 68 19.81 -20.04 2.37
N ARG A 69 21.06 -19.99 1.90
CA ARG A 69 21.66 -18.75 1.37
C ARG A 69 20.90 -18.22 0.15
N ARG A 70 20.49 -19.10 -0.76
CA ARG A 70 19.67 -18.73 -1.93
C ARG A 70 18.35 -18.09 -1.49
N ARG A 71 17.61 -18.74 -0.59
CA ARG A 71 16.33 -18.21 -0.07
C ARG A 71 16.50 -16.89 0.69
N ALA A 72 17.57 -16.73 1.45
CA ALA A 72 17.87 -15.47 2.11
C ALA A 72 18.09 -14.33 1.10
N ALA A 73 18.82 -14.62 0.00
CA ALA A 73 19.00 -13.65 -1.09
C ALA A 73 17.68 -13.31 -1.80
N GLU A 74 16.82 -14.30 -2.03
CA GLU A 74 15.49 -14.10 -2.65
C GLU A 74 14.59 -13.19 -1.81
N HIS A 75 14.52 -13.42 -0.51
CA HIS A 75 13.74 -12.56 0.37
C HIS A 75 14.30 -11.14 0.44
N ARG A 76 15.63 -10.96 0.46
CA ARG A 76 16.23 -9.61 0.37
C ARG A 76 15.87 -8.92 -0.95
N ALA A 77 15.88 -9.65 -2.06
CA ALA A 77 15.49 -9.10 -3.35
C ALA A 77 14.01 -8.67 -3.36
N GLN A 78 13.12 -9.46 -2.75
CA GLN A 78 11.70 -9.11 -2.58
C GLN A 78 11.53 -7.85 -1.71
N ALA A 79 12.20 -7.78 -0.56
CA ALA A 79 12.20 -6.58 0.29
C ALA A 79 12.71 -5.34 -0.45
N ALA A 80 13.74 -5.49 -1.31
CA ALA A 80 14.25 -4.39 -2.12
C ALA A 80 13.26 -3.93 -3.19
N ALA A 81 12.53 -4.85 -3.84
CA ALA A 81 11.48 -4.53 -4.79
C ALA A 81 10.30 -3.80 -4.12
N ASP A 82 9.89 -4.26 -2.93
CA ASP A 82 8.85 -3.61 -2.14
C ASP A 82 9.28 -2.20 -1.70
N ARG A 83 10.54 -2.00 -1.31
CA ARG A 83 11.09 -0.66 -1.01
C ARG A 83 11.08 0.25 -2.21
N ALA A 84 11.48 -0.24 -3.38
CA ALA A 84 11.47 0.54 -4.61
C ALA A 84 10.04 0.98 -4.96
N THR A 85 9.08 0.09 -4.82
CA THR A 85 7.65 0.37 -5.04
C THR A 85 7.13 1.37 -4.00
N LEU A 86 7.47 1.17 -2.72
CA LEU A 86 7.12 2.08 -1.65
C LEU A 86 7.64 3.50 -1.91
N ALA A 87 8.88 3.61 -2.39
CA ALA A 87 9.47 4.89 -2.75
C ALA A 87 8.80 5.49 -3.99
N SER A 88 8.55 4.73 -5.05
CA SER A 88 7.94 5.29 -6.27
C SER A 88 6.47 5.68 -6.10
N GLU A 89 5.71 4.96 -5.27
CA GLU A 89 4.24 5.12 -5.15
C GLU A 89 3.83 5.99 -3.94
N PHE A 90 4.69 6.14 -2.93
CA PHE A 90 4.35 6.81 -1.67
C PHE A 90 5.38 7.83 -1.18
N ASP A 91 6.47 8.06 -1.92
CA ASP A 91 7.37 9.20 -1.73
C ASP A 91 6.83 10.37 -2.57
N ASP A 92 5.65 10.85 -2.19
CA ASP A 92 5.19 12.15 -2.67
C ASP A 92 6.13 13.19 -2.07
N VAL A 93 6.87 13.83 -2.97
CA VAL A 93 7.56 15.10 -2.79
C VAL A 93 6.69 16.00 -1.92
N VAL A 94 7.23 16.37 -0.77
CA VAL A 94 6.75 17.51 -0.01
C VAL A 94 7.04 18.74 -0.87
N ASP A 95 6.03 19.24 -1.58
CA ASP A 95 5.98 20.61 -2.14
C ASP A 95 4.99 21.44 -1.32
#